data_AF-A0A953AEK0-F1
#
_entry.id   AF-A0A953AEK0-F1
#
_cell.length_a   1.000
_cell.length_b   1.000
_cell.length_c   1.000
_cell.angle_alpha   90.00
_cell.angle_beta   90.00
_cell.angle_gamma   90.00
#
_symmetry.space_group_name_H-M   'P 1'
#
loop_
_entity.id
_entity.type
_entity.pdbx_description
1 polymer ?
#
loop_
_entity_poly.entity_id
_entity_poly.type
_entity_poly.pdbx_seq_one_letter_code
_entity_poly.pdbx_strand_id
1 'polypeptide(L)' 'MPTITFVREKIKVEVPEGDNVRYPALEHDVPVYCGLWKFANCHGNGLCGTDRVAV' A
#
# COMPACT_ATOMS: atom_id res chain seq x y z
N MET A 1 -9.34 -5.15 -15.35
CA MET A 1 -9.27 -5.10 -13.87
C MET A 1 -8.01 -5.82 -13.45
N PRO A 2 -6.87 -5.12 -13.30
CA PRO A 2 -5.68 -5.71 -12.68
C PRO A 2 -5.96 -6.17 -11.24
N THR A 3 -5.18 -7.15 -10.77
CA THR A 3 -5.28 -7.69 -9.41
C THR A 3 -3.99 -7.44 -8.64
N ILE A 4 -4.10 -6.82 -7.47
CA ILE A 4 -3.01 -6.70 -6.50
C ILE A 4 -3.07 -7.91 -5.56
N THR A 5 -1.95 -8.61 -5.39
CA THR A 5 -1.83 -9.71 -4.43
C THR A 5 -0.87 -9.31 -3.31
N PHE A 6 -1.42 -9.05 -2.12
CA PHE A 6 -0.64 -8.82 -0.91
C PHE A 6 -0.18 -10.17 -0.35
N VAL A 7 1.04 -10.58 -0.72
CA VAL A 7 1.54 -11.96 -0.53
C VAL A 7 1.61 -12.36 0.95
N ARG A 8 2.04 -11.45 1.83
CA ARG A 8 2.20 -11.74 3.27
C ARG A 8 0.85 -11.90 3.97
N GLU A 9 -0.11 -11.07 3.58
CA GLU A 9 -1.46 -11.00 4.14
C GLU A 9 -2.40 -12.00 3.45
N LYS A 10 -1.97 -12.60 2.33
CA LYS A 10 -2.75 -13.52 1.49
C LYS A 10 -4.07 -12.93 1.01
N ILE A 11 -4.08 -11.62 0.77
CA ILE A 11 -5.23 -10.85 0.29
C ILE A 11 -5.06 -10.60 -1.21
N LYS A 12 -6.18 -10.68 -1.95
CA LYS A 12 -6.25 -10.31 -3.37
C LYS A 12 -7.31 -9.23 -3.54
N VAL A 13 -6.94 -8.15 -4.22
CA VAL A 13 -7.83 -7.00 -4.46
C VAL A 13 -7.83 -6.70 -5.95
N GLU A 14 -9.01 -6.62 -6.55
CA GLU A 14 -9.17 -6.13 -7.91
C GLU A 14 -9.27 -4.60 -7.89
N VAL A 15 -8.51 -3.94 -8.74
CA VAL A 15 -8.45 -2.48 -8.79
C VAL A 15 -8.64 -1.98 -10.22
N PRO A 16 -9.09 -0.73 -10.40
CA PRO A 16 -9.09 -0.08 -11.70
C PRO A 16 -7.67 0.03 -12.27
N GLU A 17 -7.56 0.06 -13.59
CA GLU A 17 -6.27 0.34 -14.25
C GLU A 17 -5.83 1.78 -13.96
N GLY A 18 -4.55 1.98 -13.65
CA GLY A 18 -3.99 3.27 -13.25
C GLY A 18 -4.09 3.60 -11.76
N ASP A 19 -4.70 2.73 -10.95
CA ASP A 19 -4.71 2.88 -9.50
C ASP A 19 -3.32 2.61 -8.87
N ASN A 20 -3.11 3.06 -7.64
CA ASN A 20 -1.89 2.82 -6.87
C ASN A 20 -2.04 1.65 -5.90
N VAL A 21 -0.91 1.11 -5.42
CA VAL A 21 -0.91 -0.01 -4.47
C VAL A 21 -1.21 0.44 -3.04
N ARG A 22 -1.04 1.74 -2.74
CA ARG A 22 -1.10 2.29 -1.38
C ARG A 22 -2.53 2.34 -0.82
N TYR A 23 -3.49 2.94 -1.53
CA TYR A 23 -4.86 3.04 -0.99
C TYR A 23 -5.55 1.69 -0.84
N PRO A 24 -5.49 0.77 -1.83
CA PRO A 24 -6.05 -0.57 -1.65
C PRO A 24 -5.43 -1.31 -0.46
N ALA A 25 -4.15 -1.10 -0.17
CA ALA A 25 -3.54 -1.66 1.03
C ALA A 25 -4.19 -1.09 2.31
N LEU A 26 -4.32 0.24 2.40
CA LEU A 26 -4.90 0.91 3.56
C LEU A 26 -6.39 0.58 3.77
N GLU A 27 -7.17 0.50 2.68
CA GLU A 27 -8.61 0.19 2.70
C GLU A 27 -8.90 -1.26 3.13
N HIS A 28 -7.94 -2.16 2.92
CA HIS A 28 -8.03 -3.57 3.30
C HIS A 28 -7.17 -3.93 4.52
N ASP A 29 -6.82 -2.94 5.34
CA ASP A 29 -6.04 -3.10 6.58
C ASP A 29 -4.68 -3.79 6.39
N VAL A 30 -4.10 -3.73 5.19
CA VAL A 30 -2.74 -4.20 4.90
C VAL A 30 -1.75 -3.20 5.48
N PRO A 31 -0.83 -3.63 6.36
CA PRO A 31 0.06 -2.72 7.06
C PRO A 31 1.13 -2.14 6.10
N VAL A 32 0.92 -0.89 5.67
CA VAL A 32 1.89 -0.14 4.86
C VAL A 32 2.98 0.51 5.71
N TYR A 33 2.61 1.07 6.87
CA TYR A 33 3.50 1.87 7.71
C TYR A 33 3.84 1.19 9.03
N CYS A 34 5.10 1.33 9.45
CA CYS A 34 5.61 0.84 10.74
C CYS A 34 6.02 1.99 11.67
N GLY A 35 5.93 1.75 12.99
CA GLY A 35 6.38 2.70 14.01
C GLY A 35 5.78 4.10 13.86
N LEU A 36 6.64 5.13 13.95
CA LEU A 36 6.25 6.55 13.84
C LEU A 36 5.64 6.90 12.47
N TRP A 37 5.96 6.14 11.42
CA TRP A 37 5.48 6.40 10.07
C TRP A 37 3.98 6.16 9.90
N LYS A 38 3.31 5.53 10.88
CA LYS A 38 1.84 5.53 10.94
C LYS A 38 1.26 6.95 11.06
N PHE A 39 2.02 7.89 11.60
CA PHE A 39 1.61 9.28 11.82
C PHE A 39 2.41 10.29 10.99
N ALA A 40 3.71 10.05 10.77
CA ALA A 40 4.61 10.98 10.09
C ALA A 40 4.94 10.58 8.63
N ASN A 41 4.11 9.78 7.97
CA ASN A 41 4.33 9.47 6.56
C ASN A 41 4.03 10.67 5.65
N CYS A 42 4.59 10.61 4.44
CA CYS A 42 4.43 11.62 3.41
C CYS A 42 3.17 11.43 2.54
N HIS A 43 2.22 10.60 2.98
CA HIS A 43 0.95 10.33 2.30
C HIS A 43 1.07 9.87 0.82
N GLY A 44 2.18 9.24 0.43
CA GLY A 44 2.40 8.79 -0.95
C GLY A 44 3.01 9.83 -1.89
N ASN A 45 3.49 10.97 -1.36
CA ASN A 45 4.16 12.02 -2.17
C ASN A 45 5.64 11.71 -2.49
N GLY A 46 6.14 10.51 -2.18
CA GLY A 46 7.51 10.09 -2.53
C GLY A 46 8.65 10.72 -1.73
N LEU A 47 8.36 11.46 -0.65
CA LEU A 47 9.37 12.19 0.13
C LEU A 47 10.01 11.38 1.27
N CYS A 48 9.33 10.35 1.75
CA CYS A 48 9.69 9.63 2.96
C CYS A 48 10.21 8.20 2.69
N GLY A 49 9.80 7.59 1.57
CA GLY A 49 10.20 6.23 1.20
C GLY A 49 9.69 5.12 2.14
N THR A 50 8.68 5.41 2.96
CA THR A 50 8.21 4.51 4.02
C THR A 50 7.12 3.54 3.58
N ASP A 51 6.52 3.76 2.41
CA ASP A 51 5.54 2.89 1.74
C ASP A 51 6.16 2.07 0.59
N ARG A 52 7.46 1.80 0.68
CA ARG A 52 8.18 1.01 -0.33
C ARG A 52 7.68 -0.43 -0.38
N VAL A 53 7.42 -0.92 -1.59
CA VAL A 53 7.06 -2.31 -1.86
C VAL A 53 8.20 -3.06 -2.58
N ALA A 54 8.23 -4.37 -2.40
CA ALA A 54 8.99 -5.28 -3.25
C ALA A 54 8.02 -5.86 -4.28
N VAL A 55 8.38 -5.80 -5.56
CA VAL A 55 7.58 -6.30 -6.69
C VAL A 55 8.19 -7.57 -7.25
#